data_AF-A0AA39V409-F1
#
_entry.id   AF-A0AA39V409-F1
#
_cell.length_a   1.000
_cell.length_b   1.000
_cell.length_c   1.000
_cell.angle_alpha   90.00
_cell.angle_beta   90.00
_cell.angle_gamma   90.00
#
_symmetry.space_group_name_H-M   'P 1'
#
loop_
_entity.id
_entity.type
_entity.pdbx_description
1 polymer ?
#
loop_
_entity_poly.entity_id
_entity_poly.type
_entity_poly.pdbx_seq_one_letter_code
_entity_poly.pdbx_strand_id
1 'polypeptide(L)'
;MKSTDGAAHISYSNLEKHLRSYESHVPPNLQDLESLRLNDTPETLAQRKKNGKAFLEKKEVTSLVEWKLKHGTYRPNLAKLVASNTAKEIRETTKSAFAIYEADNDDYFKAITALTKLKGIGPATASLLLSTYDPVQVPFFSDELYRYLHFEDAKSKGWDRKINYTMKEYKELFSKLQTLRSRLEKESKQQVSAIDIEKMAYVLGKEATSSTDPPPKKRDAEDDQEALPPPPAKRRKSGNEVAPPSSKPKNPSWIATDIRRVEQVRRKGLSGPPTYDTLGYELDKAYIIKKTSNRMPSARSAWGEKAMRKFAEERRNTMRKVEILGLNKHENNISPFDEFVWCAKVARDLGIAYHLVGMEEFEEWKRRGFSVKEGELERENIPEEERERISRLASGSALRKGSKHR
;
A
#
# COMPACT_ATOMS: atom_id res chain seq x y z
N MET A 1 13.75 15.06 -17.02
CA MET A 1 12.36 15.59 -17.06
C MET A 1 12.43 17.08 -16.85
N LYS A 2 11.69 17.89 -17.63
CA LYS A 2 11.69 19.35 -17.44
C LYS A 2 10.96 19.68 -16.13
N SER A 3 11.31 20.81 -15.50
CA SER A 3 10.66 21.25 -14.26
C SER A 3 9.14 21.42 -14.41
N THR A 4 8.66 21.76 -15.61
CA THR A 4 7.23 21.91 -15.95
C THR A 4 6.49 20.60 -16.14
N ASP A 5 7.20 19.48 -16.24
CA ASP A 5 6.63 18.15 -16.42
C ASP A 5 6.61 17.38 -15.08
N GLY A 6 6.99 18.01 -13.97
CA GLY A 6 6.90 17.43 -12.63
C GLY A 6 5.46 17.22 -12.15
N ALA A 7 5.20 16.19 -11.35
CA ALA A 7 3.85 15.93 -10.84
C ALA A 7 3.28 17.12 -10.04
N ALA A 8 4.12 17.88 -9.33
CA ALA A 8 3.72 19.10 -8.65
C ALA A 8 3.41 20.28 -9.59
N HIS A 9 3.96 20.28 -10.81
CA HIS A 9 4.02 21.46 -11.69
C HIS A 9 3.35 21.30 -13.05
N ILE A 10 3.02 20.08 -13.47
CA ILE A 10 2.38 19.80 -14.75
C ILE A 10 1.04 20.54 -14.83
N SER A 11 0.84 21.32 -15.89
CA SER A 11 -0.44 21.98 -16.19
C SER A 11 -1.34 21.07 -17.02
N TYR A 12 -2.64 21.39 -17.06
CA TYR A 12 -3.58 20.65 -17.90
C TYR A 12 -3.19 20.72 -19.39
N SER A 13 -2.74 21.88 -19.87
CA SER A 13 -2.31 22.05 -21.26
C SER A 13 -1.10 21.17 -21.61
N ASN A 14 -0.15 21.01 -20.69
CA ASN A 14 0.98 20.11 -20.90
C ASN A 14 0.54 18.63 -20.87
N LEU A 15 -0.39 18.26 -19.98
CA LEU A 15 -1.01 16.93 -20.01
C LEU A 15 -1.59 16.64 -21.40
N GLU A 16 -2.45 17.52 -21.93
CA GLU A 16 -3.05 17.34 -23.26
C GLU A 16 -2.00 17.22 -24.37
N LYS A 17 -0.93 18.00 -24.30
CA LYS A 17 0.17 17.92 -25.27
C LYS A 17 0.80 16.53 -25.28
N HIS A 18 1.10 15.98 -24.11
CA HIS A 18 1.67 14.63 -23.98
C HIS A 18 0.68 13.54 -24.44
N LEU A 19 -0.62 13.71 -24.14
CA LEU A 19 -1.67 12.80 -24.61
C LEU A 19 -1.74 12.72 -26.13
N ARG A 20 -1.63 13.86 -26.84
CA ARG A 20 -1.64 13.90 -28.31
C ARG A 20 -0.45 13.17 -28.93
N SER A 21 0.67 13.06 -28.21
CA SER A 21 1.84 12.30 -28.64
C SER A 21 1.84 10.84 -28.19
N TYR A 22 0.84 10.38 -27.42
CA TYR A 22 0.85 9.02 -26.88
C TYR A 22 0.97 7.94 -27.97
N GLU A 23 0.13 8.05 -29.01
CA GLU A 23 0.04 7.05 -30.07
C GLU A 23 1.34 6.90 -30.88
N SER A 24 2.09 7.99 -31.07
CA SER A 24 3.38 7.94 -31.77
C SER A 24 4.50 7.31 -30.96
N HIS A 25 4.34 7.21 -29.63
CA HIS A 25 5.29 6.55 -28.73
C HIS A 25 5.00 5.06 -28.54
N VAL A 26 3.81 4.59 -28.95
CA VAL A 26 3.45 3.17 -28.91
C VAL A 26 4.01 2.49 -30.17
N PRO A 27 4.82 1.42 -30.04
CA PRO A 27 5.33 0.68 -31.19
C PRO A 27 4.19 0.17 -32.10
N PRO A 28 4.32 0.24 -33.44
CA PRO A 28 3.25 -0.16 -34.37
C PRO A 28 2.73 -1.59 -34.14
N ASN A 29 3.62 -2.52 -33.77
CA ASN A 29 3.28 -3.91 -33.50
C ASN A 29 2.52 -4.14 -32.18
N LEU A 30 2.29 -3.08 -31.39
CA LEU A 30 1.53 -3.12 -30.13
C LEU A 30 0.20 -2.37 -30.21
N GLN A 31 -0.09 -1.66 -31.31
CA GLN A 31 -1.30 -0.84 -31.44
C GLN A 31 -2.59 -1.64 -31.26
N ASP A 32 -2.66 -2.87 -31.80
CA ASP A 32 -3.83 -3.74 -31.61
C ASP A 32 -4.06 -4.10 -30.13
N LEU A 33 -2.98 -4.39 -29.40
CA LEU A 33 -3.05 -4.70 -27.98
C LEU A 33 -3.38 -3.45 -27.14
N GLU A 34 -2.94 -2.27 -27.60
CA GLU A 34 -3.27 -0.98 -27.00
C GLU A 34 -4.77 -0.69 -27.15
N SER A 35 -5.32 -0.83 -28.35
CA SER A 35 -6.77 -0.67 -28.59
C SER A 35 -7.58 -1.69 -27.81
N LEU A 36 -7.12 -2.95 -27.76
CA LEU A 36 -7.77 -3.99 -26.98
C LEU A 36 -7.90 -3.60 -25.50
N ARG A 37 -6.84 -3.05 -24.91
CA ARG A 37 -6.82 -2.64 -23.50
C ARG A 37 -7.66 -1.39 -23.25
N LEU A 38 -7.48 -0.35 -24.09
CA LEU A 38 -8.01 0.98 -23.83
C LEU A 38 -9.46 1.16 -24.31
N ASN A 39 -9.87 0.42 -25.35
CA ASN A 39 -11.15 0.58 -26.02
C ASN A 39 -12.01 -0.69 -25.90
N ASP A 40 -11.55 -1.80 -26.48
CA ASP A 40 -12.39 -2.99 -26.70
C ASP A 40 -12.79 -3.67 -25.39
N THR A 41 -11.83 -3.83 -24.46
CA THR A 41 -12.09 -4.50 -23.17
C THR A 41 -13.00 -3.65 -22.27
N PRO A 42 -12.75 -2.34 -22.07
CA PRO A 42 -13.67 -1.48 -21.33
C PRO A 42 -15.07 -1.42 -21.95
N GLU A 43 -15.19 -1.33 -23.27
CA GLU A 43 -16.50 -1.32 -23.95
C GLU A 43 -17.24 -2.64 -23.71
N THR A 44 -16.56 -3.77 -23.89
CA THR A 44 -17.11 -5.10 -23.65
C THR A 44 -17.56 -5.26 -22.19
N LEU A 45 -16.76 -4.80 -21.23
CA LEU A 45 -17.12 -4.81 -19.81
C LEU A 45 -18.31 -3.91 -19.51
N ALA A 46 -18.40 -2.73 -20.12
CA ALA A 46 -19.53 -1.82 -19.99
C ALA A 46 -20.82 -2.45 -20.55
N GLN A 47 -20.77 -3.12 -21.69
CA GLN A 47 -21.90 -3.87 -22.26
C GLN A 47 -22.31 -5.03 -21.34
N ARG A 48 -21.36 -5.81 -20.82
CA ARG A 48 -21.65 -6.90 -19.85
C ARG A 48 -22.22 -6.39 -18.53
N LYS A 49 -21.77 -5.22 -18.07
CA LYS A 49 -22.31 -4.55 -16.87
C LYS A 49 -23.78 -4.19 -17.07
N LYS A 50 -24.17 -3.65 -18.23
CA LYS A 50 -25.58 -3.39 -18.58
C LYS A 50 -26.44 -4.67 -18.54
N ASN A 51 -25.86 -5.81 -18.88
CA ASN A 51 -26.51 -7.13 -18.80
C ASN A 51 -26.47 -7.77 -17.40
N GLY A 52 -26.10 -7.01 -16.37
CA GLY A 52 -26.15 -7.40 -14.95
C GLY A 52 -25.00 -8.29 -14.46
N LYS A 53 -23.96 -8.54 -15.28
CA LYS A 53 -22.80 -9.35 -14.89
C LYS A 53 -21.52 -8.88 -15.60
N ALA A 54 -20.76 -7.97 -15.01
CA ALA A 54 -19.42 -7.64 -15.48
C ALA A 54 -18.40 -8.71 -15.06
N PHE A 55 -17.63 -9.24 -16.00
CA PHE A 55 -16.55 -10.21 -15.79
C PHE A 55 -15.61 -10.23 -16.99
N LEU A 56 -14.40 -10.76 -16.79
CA LEU A 56 -13.46 -11.02 -17.87
C LEU A 56 -13.45 -12.50 -18.26
N GLU A 57 -13.23 -12.74 -19.55
CA GLU A 57 -12.98 -14.03 -20.15
C GLU A 57 -11.50 -14.39 -20.09
N LYS A 58 -11.19 -15.69 -20.17
CA LYS A 58 -9.79 -16.16 -20.17
C LYS A 58 -8.96 -15.51 -21.26
N LYS A 59 -9.50 -15.40 -22.48
CA LYS A 59 -8.82 -14.79 -23.64
C LYS A 59 -8.48 -13.32 -23.36
N GLU A 60 -9.41 -12.56 -22.80
CA GLU A 60 -9.23 -11.14 -22.46
C GLU A 60 -8.12 -10.97 -21.42
N VAL A 61 -8.15 -11.76 -20.33
CA VAL A 61 -7.09 -11.72 -19.30
C VAL A 61 -5.73 -12.08 -19.89
N THR A 62 -5.65 -13.12 -20.73
CA THR A 62 -4.36 -13.50 -21.34
C THR A 62 -3.82 -12.42 -22.27
N SER A 63 -4.67 -11.76 -23.05
CA SER A 63 -4.24 -10.68 -23.95
C SER A 63 -3.83 -9.41 -23.18
N LEU A 64 -4.51 -9.08 -22.07
CA LEU A 64 -4.08 -7.98 -21.20
C LEU A 64 -2.72 -8.27 -20.55
N VAL A 65 -2.47 -9.51 -20.14
CA VAL A 65 -1.17 -9.91 -19.60
C VAL A 65 -0.10 -9.89 -20.70
N GLU A 66 -0.42 -10.31 -21.91
CA GLU A 66 0.48 -10.19 -23.06
C GLU A 66 0.85 -8.73 -23.34
N TRP A 67 -0.14 -7.83 -23.37
CA TRP A 67 0.07 -6.39 -23.48
C TRP A 67 1.04 -5.90 -22.40
N LYS A 68 0.79 -6.25 -21.13
CA LYS A 68 1.65 -5.87 -19.99
C LYS A 68 3.08 -6.34 -20.16
N LEU A 69 3.28 -7.58 -20.60
CA LEU A 69 4.61 -8.18 -20.78
C LEU A 69 5.38 -7.55 -21.94
N LYS A 70 4.68 -7.04 -22.97
CA LYS A 70 5.27 -6.34 -24.10
C LYS A 70 5.63 -4.88 -23.77
N HIS A 71 4.88 -4.22 -22.89
CA HIS A 71 5.18 -2.85 -22.42
C HIS A 71 6.18 -2.78 -21.26
N GLY A 72 6.21 -3.80 -20.39
CA GLY A 72 7.00 -3.81 -19.17
C GLY A 72 8.22 -4.73 -19.19
N THR A 73 8.60 -5.19 -17.99
CA THR A 73 9.68 -6.19 -17.81
C THR A 73 9.21 -7.55 -18.33
N TYR A 74 9.98 -8.15 -19.24
CA TYR A 74 9.67 -9.47 -19.81
C TYR A 74 9.74 -10.55 -18.72
N ARG A 75 8.67 -11.33 -18.55
CA ARG A 75 8.55 -12.40 -17.54
C ARG A 75 7.85 -13.62 -18.14
N PRO A 76 8.60 -14.55 -18.76
CA PRO A 76 8.01 -15.65 -19.54
C PRO A 76 7.17 -16.63 -18.70
N ASN A 77 7.48 -16.77 -17.40
CA ASN A 77 6.73 -17.65 -16.50
C ASN A 77 5.35 -17.09 -16.12
N LEU A 78 5.16 -15.76 -16.18
CA LEU A 78 3.89 -15.13 -15.80
C LEU A 78 2.76 -15.55 -16.74
N ALA A 79 3.02 -15.55 -18.05
CA ALA A 79 2.04 -15.95 -19.06
C ALA A 79 1.59 -17.41 -18.86
N LYS A 80 2.53 -18.32 -18.55
CA LYS A 80 2.23 -19.73 -18.28
C LYS A 80 1.35 -19.90 -17.04
N LEU A 81 1.64 -19.18 -15.95
CA LEU A 81 0.86 -19.22 -14.72
C LEU A 81 -0.57 -18.70 -14.95
N VAL A 82 -0.73 -17.57 -15.64
CA VAL A 82 -2.05 -17.01 -15.96
C VAL A 82 -2.85 -17.98 -16.84
N ALA A 83 -2.20 -18.57 -17.85
CA ALA A 83 -2.83 -19.56 -18.74
C ALA A 83 -3.25 -20.84 -18.01
N SER A 84 -2.65 -21.17 -16.86
CA SER A 84 -3.02 -22.34 -16.06
C SER A 84 -4.34 -22.21 -15.30
N ASN A 85 -4.87 -20.98 -15.13
CA ASN A 85 -6.19 -20.77 -14.52
C ASN A 85 -7.28 -21.25 -15.47
N THR A 86 -8.34 -21.84 -14.93
CA THR A 86 -9.51 -22.26 -15.72
C THR A 86 -10.36 -21.06 -16.12
N ALA A 87 -11.11 -21.17 -17.22
CA ALA A 87 -12.02 -20.10 -17.65
C ALA A 87 -13.07 -19.77 -16.57
N LYS A 88 -13.53 -20.78 -15.83
CA LYS A 88 -14.47 -20.63 -14.72
C LYS A 88 -13.86 -19.81 -13.57
N GLU A 89 -12.64 -20.15 -13.13
CA GLU A 89 -11.97 -19.41 -12.04
C GLU A 89 -11.76 -17.93 -12.40
N ILE A 90 -11.37 -17.64 -13.64
CA ILE A 90 -11.19 -16.27 -14.12
C ILE A 90 -12.52 -15.50 -14.08
N ARG A 91 -13.58 -16.07 -14.65
CA ARG A 91 -14.90 -15.43 -14.67
C ARG A 91 -15.42 -15.18 -13.25
N GLU A 92 -15.38 -16.19 -12.39
CA GLU A 92 -15.89 -16.07 -11.02
C GLU A 92 -15.09 -15.07 -10.19
N THR A 93 -13.75 -15.10 -10.31
CA THR A 93 -12.89 -14.19 -9.54
C THR A 93 -13.02 -12.75 -10.02
N THR A 94 -13.00 -12.50 -11.33
CA THR A 94 -13.15 -11.13 -11.87
C THR A 94 -14.54 -10.57 -11.61
N LYS A 95 -15.59 -11.38 -11.77
CA LYS A 95 -16.95 -11.00 -11.38
C LYS A 95 -17.05 -10.61 -9.91
N SER A 96 -16.46 -11.43 -9.02
CA SER A 96 -16.46 -11.14 -7.59
C SER A 96 -15.67 -9.86 -7.27
N ALA A 97 -14.53 -9.64 -7.93
CA ALA A 97 -13.72 -8.46 -7.72
C ALA A 97 -14.42 -7.18 -8.18
N PHE A 98 -15.06 -7.20 -9.34
CA PHE A 98 -15.82 -6.06 -9.86
C PHE A 98 -17.04 -5.76 -8.99
N ALA A 99 -17.74 -6.79 -8.50
CA ALA A 99 -18.85 -6.58 -7.56
C ALA A 99 -18.38 -6.04 -6.19
N ILE A 100 -17.18 -6.43 -5.72
CA ILE A 100 -16.56 -5.84 -4.52
C ILE A 100 -16.27 -4.36 -4.75
N TYR A 101 -15.73 -4.03 -5.92
CA TYR A 101 -15.43 -2.66 -6.31
C TYR A 101 -16.71 -1.81 -6.41
N GLU A 102 -17.72 -2.24 -7.17
CA GLU A 102 -19.01 -1.53 -7.31
C GLU A 102 -19.70 -1.26 -5.97
N ALA A 103 -19.59 -2.18 -5.02
CA ALA A 103 -20.25 -2.06 -3.72
C ALA A 103 -19.58 -1.03 -2.80
N ASP A 104 -18.29 -0.75 -3.01
CA ASP A 104 -17.46 0.11 -2.18
C ASP A 104 -16.34 0.68 -3.06
N ASN A 105 -16.73 1.66 -3.89
CA ASN A 105 -15.83 2.29 -4.85
C ASN A 105 -14.62 2.95 -4.16
N ASP A 106 -14.68 3.23 -2.85
CA ASP A 106 -13.59 3.84 -2.10
C ASP A 106 -12.53 2.84 -1.61
N ASP A 107 -12.81 1.52 -1.66
CA ASP A 107 -11.87 0.46 -1.23
C ASP A 107 -11.47 -0.49 -2.38
N TYR A 108 -10.91 0.12 -3.43
CA TYR A 108 -10.24 -0.52 -4.57
C TYR A 108 -9.32 -1.68 -4.16
N PHE A 109 -8.66 -1.58 -2.99
CA PHE A 109 -7.67 -2.57 -2.53
C PHE A 109 -8.29 -3.93 -2.22
N LYS A 110 -9.56 -3.99 -1.81
CA LYS A 110 -10.29 -5.26 -1.65
C LYS A 110 -10.47 -5.96 -3.00
N ALA A 111 -10.83 -5.22 -4.05
CA ALA A 111 -10.99 -5.77 -5.39
C ALA A 111 -9.66 -6.27 -5.96
N ILE A 112 -8.58 -5.50 -5.78
CA ILE A 112 -7.22 -5.93 -6.15
C ILE A 112 -6.86 -7.23 -5.41
N THR A 113 -7.07 -7.29 -4.10
CA THR A 113 -6.78 -8.48 -3.28
C THR A 113 -7.63 -9.69 -3.68
N ALA A 114 -8.85 -9.49 -4.19
CA ALA A 114 -9.65 -10.57 -4.73
C ALA A 114 -9.06 -11.12 -6.04
N LEU A 115 -8.57 -10.24 -6.92
CA LEU A 115 -7.94 -10.61 -8.19
C LEU A 115 -6.61 -11.36 -7.99
N THR A 116 -5.86 -11.07 -6.93
CA THR A 116 -4.58 -11.77 -6.65
C THR A 116 -4.73 -13.23 -6.24
N LYS A 117 -5.96 -13.73 -6.12
CA LYS A 117 -6.23 -15.17 -5.91
C LYS A 117 -5.95 -15.99 -7.17
N LEU A 118 -5.95 -15.37 -8.35
CA LEU A 118 -5.61 -16.03 -9.62
C LEU A 118 -4.10 -16.26 -9.70
N LYS A 119 -3.70 -17.43 -10.21
CA LYS A 119 -2.29 -17.78 -10.37
C LYS A 119 -1.64 -16.84 -11.38
N GLY A 120 -0.46 -16.30 -11.04
CA GLY A 120 0.24 -15.35 -11.91
C GLY A 120 -0.38 -13.96 -11.96
N ILE A 121 -1.25 -13.61 -11.01
CA ILE A 121 -1.81 -12.26 -10.87
C ILE A 121 -1.38 -11.68 -9.52
N GLY A 122 -0.41 -10.78 -9.52
CA GLY A 122 -0.10 -9.96 -8.34
C GLY A 122 -0.76 -8.58 -8.40
N PRO A 123 -0.44 -7.67 -7.44
CA PRO A 123 -1.07 -6.36 -7.33
C PRO A 123 -1.01 -5.54 -8.62
N ALA A 124 0.11 -5.59 -9.34
CA ALA A 124 0.26 -4.86 -10.59
C ALA A 124 -0.65 -5.42 -11.69
N THR A 125 -0.66 -6.73 -11.91
CA THR A 125 -1.57 -7.34 -12.91
C THR A 125 -3.03 -7.18 -12.50
N ALA A 126 -3.36 -7.30 -11.21
CA ALA A 126 -4.69 -7.06 -10.69
C ALA A 126 -5.16 -5.61 -10.96
N SER A 127 -4.28 -4.62 -10.78
CA SER A 127 -4.61 -3.22 -11.08
C SER A 127 -4.86 -2.98 -12.56
N LEU A 128 -4.17 -3.69 -13.46
CA LEU A 128 -4.44 -3.64 -14.89
C LEU A 128 -5.84 -4.16 -15.23
N LEU A 129 -6.23 -5.30 -14.65
CA LEU A 129 -7.56 -5.86 -14.90
C LEU A 129 -8.65 -4.92 -14.37
N LEU A 130 -8.46 -4.36 -13.18
CA LEU A 130 -9.43 -3.44 -12.59
C LEU A 130 -9.49 -2.10 -13.33
N SER A 131 -8.38 -1.60 -13.88
CA SER A 131 -8.38 -0.37 -14.70
C SER A 131 -9.16 -0.52 -16.00
N THR A 132 -9.30 -1.73 -16.56
CA THR A 132 -10.18 -1.94 -17.73
C THR A 132 -11.65 -1.89 -17.36
N TYR A 133 -11.99 -2.17 -16.11
CA TYR A 133 -13.35 -2.10 -15.61
C TYR A 133 -13.77 -0.67 -15.24
N ASP A 134 -12.85 0.12 -14.66
CA ASP A 134 -13.05 1.54 -14.41
C ASP A 134 -11.82 2.36 -14.85
N PRO A 135 -11.75 2.73 -16.14
CA PRO A 135 -10.62 3.47 -16.70
C PRO A 135 -10.51 4.91 -16.19
N VAL A 136 -11.58 5.44 -15.58
CA VAL A 136 -11.61 6.82 -15.11
C VAL A 136 -10.95 6.93 -13.74
N GLN A 137 -11.27 6.02 -12.83
CA GLN A 137 -10.87 6.11 -11.42
C GLN A 137 -9.67 5.25 -11.08
N VAL A 138 -9.50 4.09 -11.73
CA VAL A 138 -8.56 3.07 -11.29
C VAL A 138 -7.27 3.12 -12.10
N PRO A 139 -6.13 3.45 -11.47
CA PRO A 139 -4.85 3.48 -12.17
C PRO A 139 -4.24 2.09 -12.30
N PHE A 140 -3.66 1.81 -13.46
CA PHE A 140 -2.76 0.66 -13.60
C PHE A 140 -1.42 0.95 -12.93
N PHE A 141 -0.93 0.01 -12.12
CA PHE A 141 0.40 0.08 -11.50
C PHE A 141 1.51 -0.23 -12.51
N SER A 142 1.72 0.67 -13.47
CA SER A 142 2.85 0.63 -14.40
C SER A 142 4.13 1.20 -13.77
N ASP A 143 5.27 0.81 -14.33
CA ASP A 143 6.58 1.31 -13.89
C ASP A 143 6.69 2.82 -14.14
N GLU A 144 6.29 3.26 -15.34
CA GLU A 144 6.33 4.66 -15.76
C GLU A 144 5.46 5.54 -14.86
N LEU A 145 4.22 5.14 -14.58
CA LEU A 145 3.32 5.89 -13.71
C LEU A 145 3.86 5.98 -12.27
N TYR A 146 4.35 4.87 -11.72
CA TYR A 146 4.90 4.87 -10.37
C TYR A 146 6.13 5.78 -10.26
N ARG A 147 7.06 5.69 -11.21
CA ARG A 147 8.28 6.51 -11.25
C ARG A 147 7.96 7.98 -11.42
N TYR A 148 7.02 8.32 -12.29
CA TYR A 148 6.55 9.68 -12.52
C TYR A 148 5.97 10.31 -11.24
N LEU A 149 5.02 9.64 -10.58
CA LEU A 149 4.35 10.17 -9.38
C LEU A 149 5.29 10.29 -8.16
N HIS A 150 6.40 9.56 -8.18
CA HIS A 150 7.41 9.57 -7.13
C HIS A 150 8.72 10.23 -7.57
N PHE A 151 8.71 10.96 -8.69
CA PHE A 151 9.91 11.55 -9.26
C PHE A 151 10.53 12.61 -8.34
N GLU A 152 9.71 13.40 -7.67
CA GLU A 152 10.14 14.53 -6.83
C GLU A 152 10.38 14.18 -5.36
N ASP A 153 10.15 12.93 -4.94
CA ASP A 153 10.42 12.58 -3.54
C ASP A 153 11.92 12.71 -3.23
N ALA A 154 12.28 13.19 -2.04
CA ALA A 154 13.68 13.36 -1.63
C ALA A 154 14.54 12.07 -1.68
N LYS A 155 13.90 10.89 -1.73
CA LYS A 155 14.55 9.58 -1.87
C LYS A 155 14.49 8.99 -3.29
N SER A 156 13.99 9.74 -4.27
CA SER A 156 13.80 9.23 -5.63
C SER A 156 15.14 9.10 -6.37
N LYS A 157 15.19 8.13 -7.28
CA LYS A 157 16.20 8.04 -8.34
C LYS A 157 15.59 8.42 -9.70
N GLY A 158 14.58 9.29 -9.70
CA GLY A 158 13.80 9.64 -10.88
C GLY A 158 13.26 8.40 -11.61
N TRP A 159 13.56 8.31 -12.91
CA TRP A 159 13.16 7.19 -13.78
C TRP A 159 13.88 5.86 -13.49
N ASP A 160 14.92 5.86 -12.63
CA ASP A 160 15.64 4.65 -12.20
C ASP A 160 15.18 4.12 -10.83
N ARG A 161 14.06 4.65 -10.29
CA ARG A 161 13.50 4.18 -9.03
C ARG A 161 13.13 2.69 -9.12
N LYS A 162 13.66 1.91 -8.17
CA LYS A 162 13.29 0.49 -7.99
C LYS A 162 11.87 0.37 -7.47
N ILE A 163 11.13 -0.59 -8.01
CA ILE A 163 9.72 -0.87 -7.69
C ILE A 163 9.64 -2.29 -7.13
N ASN A 164 8.99 -2.48 -5.98
CA ASN A 164 8.84 -3.80 -5.36
C ASN A 164 7.47 -4.45 -5.63
N TYR A 165 6.57 -3.75 -6.34
CA TYR A 165 5.24 -4.20 -6.74
C TYR A 165 4.36 -4.67 -5.56
N THR A 166 4.51 -4.00 -4.42
CA THR A 166 3.76 -4.31 -3.20
C THR A 166 2.43 -3.59 -3.15
N MET A 167 1.47 -4.12 -2.38
CA MET A 167 0.20 -3.44 -2.12
C MET A 167 0.39 -2.06 -1.46
N LYS A 168 1.45 -1.88 -0.68
CA LYS A 168 1.79 -0.59 -0.06
C LYS A 168 2.16 0.45 -1.12
N GLU A 169 3.04 0.09 -2.05
CA GLU A 169 3.43 0.99 -3.15
C GLU A 169 2.24 1.30 -4.06
N TYR A 170 1.33 0.34 -4.28
CA TYR A 170 0.09 0.61 -5.01
C TYR A 170 -0.81 1.62 -4.30
N LYS A 171 -0.94 1.55 -2.96
CA LYS A 171 -1.66 2.54 -2.15
C LYS A 171 -1.06 3.95 -2.30
N GLU A 172 0.26 4.05 -2.26
CA GLU A 172 0.99 5.30 -2.44
C GLU A 172 0.77 5.88 -3.84
N LEU A 173 0.87 5.03 -4.89
CA LEU A 173 0.56 5.40 -6.28
C LEU A 173 -0.85 5.95 -6.41
N PHE A 174 -1.83 5.22 -5.89
CA PHE A 174 -3.24 5.61 -5.97
C PHE A 174 -3.47 6.98 -5.31
N SER A 175 -2.97 7.18 -4.09
CA SER A 175 -3.12 8.44 -3.36
C SER A 175 -2.51 9.61 -4.14
N LYS A 176 -1.27 9.47 -4.64
CA LYS A 176 -0.59 10.51 -5.43
C LYS A 176 -1.33 10.81 -6.73
N LEU A 177 -1.84 9.79 -7.42
CA LEU A 177 -2.61 9.96 -8.65
C LEU A 177 -3.89 10.75 -8.38
N GLN A 178 -4.64 10.42 -7.32
CA GLN A 178 -5.87 11.15 -6.99
C GLN A 178 -5.59 12.61 -6.64
N THR A 179 -4.49 12.90 -5.93
CA THR A 179 -4.06 14.28 -5.66
C THR A 179 -3.76 15.04 -6.96
N LEU A 180 -2.98 14.45 -7.85
CA LEU A 180 -2.63 15.05 -9.14
C LEU A 180 -3.88 15.30 -9.99
N ARG A 181 -4.73 14.30 -10.12
CA ARG A 181 -5.98 14.36 -10.86
C ARG A 181 -6.89 15.47 -10.33
N SER A 182 -7.14 15.50 -9.02
CA SER A 182 -7.97 16.52 -8.38
C SER A 182 -7.44 17.94 -8.62
N ARG A 183 -6.11 18.11 -8.70
CA ARG A 183 -5.49 19.41 -9.01
C ARG A 183 -5.77 19.81 -10.45
N LEU A 184 -5.53 18.91 -11.41
CA LEU A 184 -5.71 19.16 -12.84
C LEU A 184 -7.20 19.38 -13.21
N GLU A 185 -8.11 18.64 -12.58
CA GLU A 185 -9.56 18.84 -12.76
C GLU A 185 -10.00 20.22 -12.24
N LYS A 186 -9.45 20.68 -11.11
CA LYS A 186 -9.73 22.04 -10.57
C LYS A 186 -9.17 23.15 -11.46
N GLU A 187 -7.98 22.94 -12.03
CA GLU A 187 -7.32 23.89 -12.92
C GLU A 187 -8.08 24.07 -14.24
N SER A 188 -8.49 22.96 -14.86
CA SER A 188 -9.09 22.95 -16.20
C SER A 188 -10.62 23.00 -16.22
N LYS A 189 -11.27 22.61 -15.11
CA LYS A 189 -12.71 22.29 -15.04
C LYS A 189 -13.11 21.14 -15.99
N GLN A 190 -12.15 20.34 -16.45
CA GLN A 190 -12.37 19.17 -17.29
C GLN A 190 -12.09 17.90 -16.50
N GLN A 191 -12.76 16.80 -16.88
CA GLN A 191 -12.51 15.49 -16.27
C GLN A 191 -11.13 14.98 -16.72
N VAL A 192 -10.34 14.48 -15.77
CA VAL A 192 -9.06 13.83 -16.04
C VAL A 192 -9.18 12.38 -15.61
N SER A 193 -8.95 11.43 -16.51
CA SER A 193 -9.00 10.01 -16.18
C SER A 193 -7.66 9.51 -15.63
N ALA A 194 -7.68 8.40 -14.90
CA ALA A 194 -6.47 7.69 -14.51
C ALA A 194 -5.63 7.27 -15.73
N ILE A 195 -6.27 6.89 -16.84
CA ILE A 195 -5.62 6.57 -18.10
C ILE A 195 -4.88 7.77 -18.69
N ASP A 196 -5.42 8.98 -18.59
CA ASP A 196 -4.76 10.17 -19.14
C ASP A 196 -3.40 10.40 -18.47
N ILE A 197 -3.37 10.32 -17.14
CA ILE A 197 -2.14 10.46 -16.36
C ILE A 197 -1.18 9.32 -16.67
N GLU A 198 -1.68 8.10 -16.85
CA GLU A 198 -0.87 6.95 -17.23
C GLU A 198 -0.20 7.12 -18.61
N LYS A 199 -0.97 7.53 -19.63
CA LYS A 199 -0.47 7.78 -20.98
C LYS A 199 0.60 8.86 -20.99
N MET A 200 0.36 9.95 -20.29
CA MET A 200 1.36 11.01 -20.12
C MET A 200 2.63 10.50 -19.44
N ALA A 201 2.50 9.76 -18.34
CA ALA A 201 3.66 9.20 -17.64
C ALA A 201 4.46 8.24 -18.54
N TYR A 202 3.77 7.46 -19.38
CA TYR A 202 4.42 6.60 -20.38
C TYR A 202 5.25 7.42 -21.38
N VAL A 203 4.68 8.46 -21.98
CA VAL A 203 5.38 9.36 -22.93
C VAL A 203 6.62 9.97 -22.28
N LEU A 204 6.45 10.60 -21.11
CA LEU A 204 7.56 11.22 -20.37
C LEU A 204 8.65 10.22 -20.00
N GLY A 205 8.27 8.98 -19.66
CA GLY A 205 9.20 7.90 -19.39
C GLY A 205 10.00 7.51 -20.62
N LYS A 206 9.35 7.39 -21.78
CA LYS A 206 10.03 7.06 -23.05
C LYS A 206 10.98 8.18 -23.48
N GLU A 207 10.53 9.43 -23.45
CA GLU A 207 11.36 10.60 -23.77
C GLU A 207 12.61 10.68 -22.87
N ALA A 208 12.47 10.36 -21.58
CA ALA A 208 13.60 10.35 -20.66
C ALA A 208 14.62 9.23 -20.99
N THR A 209 14.14 8.06 -21.40
CA THR A 209 15.01 6.92 -21.78
C THR A 209 15.62 7.04 -23.17
N SER A 210 15.02 7.79 -24.10
CA SER A 210 15.58 8.03 -25.43
C SER A 210 16.66 9.14 -25.43
N SER A 211 16.65 10.00 -24.40
CA SER A 211 17.62 11.10 -24.24
C SER A 211 18.93 10.68 -23.56
N THR A 212 19.06 9.42 -23.14
CA THR A 212 20.24 8.88 -22.43
C THR A 212 20.69 7.56 -23.09
N ASP A 213 21.87 7.52 -23.71
CA ASP A 213 22.51 6.27 -24.15
C ASP A 213 23.29 5.62 -22.98
N PRO A 214 23.39 4.28 -22.86
CA PRO A 214 22.60 3.22 -23.48
C PRO A 214 21.35 2.89 -22.64
N PRO A 215 20.39 2.11 -23.18
CA PRO A 215 19.22 1.66 -22.43
C PRO A 215 19.70 1.01 -21.12
N PRO A 216 19.06 1.30 -19.97
CA PRO A 216 19.31 0.50 -18.78
C PRO A 216 19.05 -0.95 -19.20
N LYS A 217 20.08 -1.81 -19.07
CA LYS A 217 19.94 -3.25 -19.33
C LYS A 217 18.60 -3.66 -18.79
N LYS A 218 17.70 -4.16 -19.65
CA LYS A 218 16.52 -4.91 -19.21
C LYS A 218 17.10 -6.03 -18.35
N ARG A 219 17.17 -5.80 -17.05
CA ARG A 219 17.68 -6.78 -16.11
C ARG A 219 16.64 -7.86 -16.16
N ASP A 220 17.03 -9.04 -16.64
CA ASP A 220 16.35 -10.26 -16.27
C ASP A 220 16.24 -10.21 -14.76
N ALA A 221 15.01 -10.05 -14.26
CA ALA A 221 14.76 -10.30 -12.87
C ALA A 221 15.07 -11.78 -12.68
N GLU A 222 16.19 -12.09 -12.02
CA GLU A 222 16.29 -13.33 -11.26
C GLU A 222 14.95 -13.54 -10.56
N ASP A 223 14.38 -14.74 -10.74
CA ASP A 223 13.02 -15.20 -10.42
C ASP A 223 12.43 -14.66 -9.10
N ASP A 224 12.17 -13.36 -9.05
CA ASP A 224 11.51 -12.64 -7.97
C ASP A 224 10.02 -12.87 -8.22
N GLN A 225 9.55 -14.02 -7.74
CA GLN A 225 8.15 -14.37 -7.67
C GLN A 225 7.36 -13.14 -7.20
N GLU A 226 6.48 -12.63 -8.07
CA GLU A 226 5.49 -11.62 -7.72
C GLU A 226 4.75 -12.16 -6.49
N ALA A 227 5.00 -11.56 -5.33
CA ALA A 227 4.76 -12.18 -4.03
C ALA A 227 3.29 -12.60 -3.86
N LEU A 228 3.01 -13.88 -4.14
CA LEU A 228 1.80 -14.55 -3.68
C LEU A 228 1.92 -14.69 -2.15
N PRO A 229 0.86 -14.42 -1.37
CA PRO A 229 0.85 -14.83 0.02
C PRO A 229 0.96 -16.38 0.08
N PRO A 230 1.93 -16.95 0.81
CA PRO A 230 2.07 -18.40 0.85
C PRO A 230 0.87 -19.05 1.57
N PRO A 231 0.27 -20.13 1.03
CA PRO A 231 -0.69 -20.94 1.77
C PRO A 231 0.04 -21.70 2.91
N PRO A 232 -0.64 -22.01 4.04
CA PRO A 232 0.02 -22.58 5.19
C PRO A 232 0.13 -24.10 5.06
N ALA A 233 1.29 -24.62 4.69
CA ALA A 233 1.60 -26.02 4.97
C ALA A 233 3.12 -26.30 5.04
N LYS A 234 3.55 -26.56 6.28
CA LYS A 234 4.60 -27.49 6.72
C LYS A 234 5.54 -28.04 5.65
N ARG A 235 6.85 -27.74 5.76
CA ARG A 235 7.87 -28.79 5.85
C ARG A 235 9.22 -28.29 6.36
N ARG A 236 9.83 -29.19 7.14
CA ARG A 236 11.13 -29.17 7.79
C ARG A 236 12.24 -28.87 6.78
N LYS A 237 13.30 -28.18 7.22
CA LYS A 237 14.60 -28.21 6.54
C LYS A 237 15.72 -28.48 7.54
N SER A 238 16.28 -29.67 7.44
CA SER A 238 17.61 -30.04 7.89
C SER A 238 18.60 -29.79 6.74
N GLY A 239 19.85 -29.46 7.08
CA GLY A 239 21.01 -29.66 6.21
C GLY A 239 21.62 -28.40 5.61
N ASN A 240 22.86 -28.15 6.02
CA ASN A 240 23.81 -27.10 5.61
C ASN A 240 24.00 -26.97 4.09
N GLU A 241 24.19 -25.75 3.60
CA GLU A 241 25.43 -25.33 2.89
C GLU A 241 25.47 -23.81 2.71
N VAL A 242 26.68 -23.26 2.74
CA VAL A 242 27.02 -21.85 2.94
C VAL A 242 27.15 -21.12 1.60
N ALA A 243 26.51 -19.95 1.46
CA ALA A 243 26.81 -18.93 0.44
C ALA A 243 26.67 -17.52 1.05
N PRO A 244 27.45 -16.51 0.59
CA PRO A 244 27.74 -15.29 1.35
C PRO A 244 26.61 -14.25 1.30
N PRO A 245 26.42 -13.41 2.34
CA PRO A 245 25.21 -12.60 2.48
C PRO A 245 25.31 -11.24 1.78
N SER A 246 24.39 -10.97 0.85
CA SER A 246 23.96 -9.60 0.53
C SER A 246 22.99 -9.10 1.62
N SER A 247 23.39 -8.07 2.35
CA SER A 247 22.72 -7.56 3.53
C SER A 247 21.47 -6.73 3.19
N LYS A 248 20.31 -7.39 3.02
CA LYS A 248 19.02 -6.75 3.36
C LYS A 248 19.00 -6.54 4.89
N PRO A 249 18.59 -5.38 5.42
CA PRO A 249 18.53 -5.18 6.86
C PRO A 249 17.59 -6.23 7.47
N LYS A 250 18.14 -7.11 8.30
CA LYS A 250 17.39 -8.11 9.03
C LYS A 250 16.49 -7.37 10.03
N ASN A 251 15.20 -7.69 10.08
CA ASN A 251 14.34 -7.20 11.15
C ASN A 251 15.02 -7.45 12.51
N PRO A 252 15.00 -6.49 13.45
CA PRO A 252 15.63 -6.66 14.75
C PRO A 252 15.22 -7.98 15.41
N SER A 253 16.20 -8.70 15.97
CA SER A 253 16.00 -10.05 16.54
C SER A 253 14.95 -10.10 17.65
N TRP A 254 14.73 -8.98 18.34
CA TRP A 254 13.72 -8.82 19.37
C TRP A 254 12.29 -8.92 18.81
N ILE A 255 12.01 -8.43 17.60
CA ILE A 255 10.68 -8.52 16.97
C ILE A 255 10.28 -9.99 16.76
N ALA A 256 11.19 -10.77 16.18
CA ALA A 256 10.97 -12.20 15.96
C ALA A 256 10.81 -12.97 17.29
N THR A 257 11.42 -12.47 18.36
CA THR A 257 11.27 -13.03 19.69
C THR A 257 9.90 -12.72 20.28
N ASP A 258 9.42 -11.49 20.20
CA ASP A 258 8.10 -11.11 20.69
C ASP A 258 6.96 -11.78 19.95
N ILE A 259 7.09 -11.96 18.62
CA ILE A 259 6.14 -12.76 17.83
C ILE A 259 6.05 -14.20 18.36
N ARG A 260 7.20 -14.85 18.62
CA ARG A 260 7.25 -16.20 19.20
C ARG A 260 6.60 -16.25 20.59
N ARG A 261 6.72 -15.20 21.39
CA ARG A 261 6.09 -15.11 22.72
C ARG A 261 4.57 -14.96 22.63
N VAL A 262 4.07 -14.19 21.67
CA VAL A 262 2.63 -14.11 21.36
C VAL A 262 2.09 -15.48 20.90
N GLU A 263 2.83 -16.19 20.05
CA GLU A 263 2.48 -17.56 19.64
C GLU A 263 2.50 -18.55 20.81
N GLN A 264 3.44 -18.39 21.73
CA GLN A 264 3.51 -19.18 22.96
C GLN A 264 2.26 -18.96 23.83
N VAL A 265 1.79 -17.71 23.98
CA VAL A 265 0.52 -17.39 24.66
C VAL A 265 -0.64 -18.09 23.96
N ARG A 266 -0.72 -18.03 22.63
CA ARG A 266 -1.78 -18.69 21.85
C ARG A 266 -1.79 -20.20 22.06
N ARG A 267 -0.61 -20.84 22.05
CA ARG A 267 -0.47 -22.29 22.23
C ARG A 267 -0.83 -22.74 23.65
N LYS A 268 -0.46 -21.97 24.67
CA LYS A 268 -0.67 -22.31 26.07
C LYS A 268 -2.09 -21.96 26.57
N GLY A 269 -2.80 -21.07 25.88
CA GLY A 269 -4.15 -20.66 26.26
C GLY A 269 -4.21 -19.83 27.55
N LEU A 270 -5.42 -19.57 28.06
CA LEU A 270 -5.65 -18.74 29.24
C LEU A 270 -5.01 -19.30 30.51
N SER A 271 -4.97 -20.64 30.65
CA SER A 271 -4.39 -21.35 31.80
C SER A 271 -2.85 -21.45 31.75
N GLY A 272 -2.21 -20.96 30.69
CA GLY A 272 -0.75 -20.95 30.57
C GLY A 272 -0.07 -19.98 31.56
N PRO A 273 1.21 -20.20 31.92
CA PRO A 273 1.97 -19.26 32.74
C PRO A 273 2.07 -17.86 32.09
N PRO A 274 2.27 -16.79 32.90
CA PRO A 274 2.53 -15.45 32.39
C PRO A 274 3.67 -15.45 31.37
N THR A 275 3.49 -14.68 30.29
CA THR A 275 4.50 -14.52 29.24
C THR A 275 4.76 -13.04 29.07
N TYR A 276 6.03 -12.67 28.96
CA TYR A 276 6.48 -11.28 28.94
C TYR A 276 7.09 -10.95 27.58
N ASP A 277 6.99 -9.72 27.09
CA ASP A 277 7.72 -9.29 25.88
C ASP A 277 9.21 -9.05 26.16
N THR A 278 10.00 -8.75 25.13
CA THR A 278 11.46 -8.54 25.23
C THR A 278 11.83 -7.31 26.06
N LEU A 279 10.86 -6.48 26.44
CA LEU A 279 11.01 -5.36 27.36
C LEU A 279 10.56 -5.72 28.79
N GLY A 280 10.08 -6.94 29.02
CA GLY A 280 9.66 -7.43 30.33
C GLY A 280 8.21 -7.14 30.67
N TYR A 281 7.38 -6.67 29.73
CA TYR A 281 5.97 -6.40 29.99
C TYR A 281 5.10 -7.65 29.83
N GLU A 282 4.22 -7.91 30.80
CA GLU A 282 3.29 -9.04 30.75
C GLU A 282 2.32 -8.89 29.58
N LEU A 283 2.18 -9.94 28.78
CA LEU A 283 1.24 -10.00 27.67
C LEU A 283 -0.19 -10.30 28.16
N ASP A 284 -1.18 -9.61 27.60
CA ASP A 284 -2.59 -9.87 27.92
C ASP A 284 -3.09 -11.12 27.18
N LYS A 285 -3.06 -12.26 27.90
CA LYS A 285 -3.51 -13.54 27.37
C LYS A 285 -4.96 -13.49 26.87
N ALA A 286 -5.85 -12.82 27.59
CA ALA A 286 -7.27 -12.75 27.23
C ALA A 286 -7.49 -11.93 25.96
N TYR A 287 -6.85 -10.77 25.85
CA TYR A 287 -6.91 -9.94 24.65
C TYR A 287 -6.28 -10.63 23.44
N ILE A 288 -5.11 -11.26 23.60
CA ILE A 288 -4.42 -11.99 22.51
C ILE A 288 -5.29 -13.13 21.99
N ILE A 289 -5.90 -13.92 22.88
CA ILE A 289 -6.74 -15.06 22.51
C ILE A 289 -8.06 -14.59 21.88
N LYS A 290 -8.70 -13.56 22.43
CA LYS A 290 -9.92 -12.95 21.87
C LYS A 290 -9.68 -12.42 20.44
N LYS A 291 -8.53 -11.79 20.20
CA LYS A 291 -8.16 -11.27 18.88
C LYS A 291 -7.93 -12.38 17.86
N THR A 292 -7.61 -13.60 18.30
CA THR A 292 -7.46 -14.79 17.42
C THR A 292 -8.74 -15.60 17.23
N SER A 293 -9.67 -15.59 18.21
CA SER A 293 -10.93 -16.32 18.12
C SER A 293 -12.00 -15.58 17.31
N ASN A 294 -11.85 -14.26 17.10
CA ASN A 294 -12.62 -13.53 16.12
C ASN A 294 -12.25 -14.00 14.70
N ARG A 295 -12.95 -15.03 14.19
CA ARG A 295 -13.23 -15.11 12.76
C ARG A 295 -13.91 -13.80 12.36
N MET A 296 -13.43 -13.15 11.29
CA MET A 296 -14.12 -12.01 10.68
C MET A 296 -15.62 -12.35 10.55
N PRO A 297 -16.53 -11.62 11.21
CA PRO A 297 -17.95 -11.85 11.02
C PRO A 297 -18.29 -11.56 9.56
N SER A 298 -18.90 -12.53 8.87
CA SER A 298 -19.49 -12.30 7.56
C SER A 298 -20.82 -11.56 7.73
N ALA A 299 -20.81 -10.25 7.99
CA ALA A 299 -22.05 -9.47 8.08
C ALA A 299 -21.87 -7.97 7.77
N ARG A 300 -22.05 -7.72 6.47
CA ARG A 300 -22.34 -6.55 5.63
C ARG A 300 -23.20 -5.35 6.12
N SER A 301 -23.30 -4.95 7.39
CA SER A 301 -24.00 -3.66 7.67
C SER A 301 -23.71 -2.94 9.00
N ALA A 302 -23.31 -3.63 10.07
CA ALA A 302 -23.09 -2.98 11.38
C ALA A 302 -21.64 -2.48 11.61
N TRP A 303 -20.73 -2.74 10.67
CA TRP A 303 -19.31 -2.40 10.79
C TRP A 303 -19.01 -0.96 10.35
N GLY A 304 -19.85 -0.34 9.51
CA GLY A 304 -19.64 1.00 8.95
C GLY A 304 -19.70 2.10 10.01
N GLU A 305 -20.83 2.29 10.66
CA GLU A 305 -21.00 3.40 11.61
C GLU A 305 -20.12 3.29 12.85
N LYS A 306 -19.98 2.09 13.44
CA LYS A 306 -19.16 1.89 14.64
C LYS A 306 -17.67 2.07 14.34
N ALA A 307 -17.19 1.60 13.18
CA ALA A 307 -15.81 1.83 12.76
C ALA A 307 -15.58 3.30 12.39
N MET A 308 -16.49 3.93 11.65
CA MET A 308 -16.41 5.37 11.30
C MET A 308 -16.42 6.25 12.55
N ARG A 309 -17.26 5.93 13.54
CA ARG A 309 -17.26 6.60 14.85
C ARG A 309 -15.94 6.41 15.58
N LYS A 310 -15.38 5.19 15.56
CA LYS A 310 -14.06 4.92 16.14
C LYS A 310 -12.96 5.72 15.44
N PHE A 311 -12.94 5.76 14.10
CA PHE A 311 -11.99 6.56 13.33
C PHE A 311 -12.17 8.06 13.57
N ALA A 312 -13.40 8.56 13.67
CA ALA A 312 -13.66 9.96 14.01
C ALA A 312 -13.21 10.30 15.43
N GLU A 313 -13.40 9.39 16.38
CA GLU A 313 -12.91 9.51 17.76
C GLU A 313 -11.38 9.47 17.83
N GLU A 314 -10.73 8.54 17.13
CA GLU A 314 -9.27 8.45 17.00
C GLU A 314 -8.69 9.74 16.37
N ARG A 315 -9.33 10.29 15.34
CA ARG A 315 -8.94 11.59 14.73
C ARG A 315 -9.08 12.75 15.71
N ARG A 316 -10.21 12.86 16.41
CA ARG A 316 -10.42 13.90 17.44
C ARG A 316 -9.39 13.79 18.57
N ASN A 317 -9.13 12.57 19.02
CA ASN A 317 -8.12 12.30 20.05
C ASN A 317 -6.72 12.72 19.56
N THR A 318 -6.37 12.42 18.31
CA THR A 318 -5.10 12.81 17.71
C THR A 318 -4.94 14.33 17.68
N MET A 319 -5.95 15.05 17.21
CA MET A 319 -5.92 16.52 17.19
C MET A 319 -5.92 17.13 18.60
N ARG A 320 -6.59 16.50 19.55
CA ARG A 320 -6.52 16.91 20.96
C ARG A 320 -5.13 16.71 21.55
N LYS A 321 -4.40 15.64 21.20
CA LYS A 321 -2.98 15.47 21.59
C LYS A 321 -2.11 16.60 21.02
N VAL A 322 -2.30 16.96 19.75
CA VAL A 322 -1.59 18.08 19.10
C VAL A 322 -1.82 19.38 19.86
N GLU A 323 -3.08 19.66 20.24
CA GLU A 323 -3.44 20.84 21.04
C GLU A 323 -2.78 20.81 22.43
N ILE A 324 -2.87 19.68 23.13
CA ILE A 324 -2.28 19.51 24.47
C ILE A 324 -0.77 19.73 24.46
N LEU A 325 -0.08 19.22 23.45
CA LEU A 325 1.36 19.33 23.31
C LEU A 325 1.81 20.68 22.71
N GLY A 326 0.89 21.53 22.25
CA GLY A 326 1.21 22.81 21.62
C GLY A 326 1.93 22.67 20.28
N LEU A 327 1.63 21.62 19.51
CA LEU A 327 2.32 21.33 18.25
C LEU A 327 1.65 22.03 17.06
N ASN A 328 2.46 22.52 16.12
CA ASN A 328 1.99 23.05 14.85
C ASN A 328 1.91 21.93 13.79
N LYS A 329 0.97 20.99 13.98
CA LYS A 329 0.71 19.88 13.04
C LYS A 329 -0.76 19.86 12.61
N HIS A 330 -0.99 19.55 11.33
CA HIS A 330 -2.31 19.40 10.72
C HIS A 330 -2.63 17.92 10.48
N GLU A 331 -3.92 17.57 10.39
CA GLU A 331 -4.37 16.16 10.23
C GLU A 331 -3.62 15.38 9.15
N ASN A 332 -3.35 16.01 7.99
CA ASN A 332 -2.69 15.36 6.86
C ASN A 332 -1.16 15.24 7.00
N ASN A 333 -0.57 15.80 8.07
CA ASN A 333 0.87 15.86 8.32
C ASN A 333 1.27 15.19 9.64
N ILE A 334 0.48 14.22 10.10
CA ILE A 334 0.77 13.42 11.30
C ILE A 334 1.11 12.01 10.86
N SER A 335 2.35 11.59 11.10
CA SER A 335 2.78 10.21 10.85
C SER A 335 2.51 9.33 12.08
N PRO A 336 2.40 8.00 11.89
CA PRO A 336 2.29 7.08 13.03
C PRO A 336 3.46 7.18 14.02
N PHE A 337 4.64 7.60 13.56
CA PHE A 337 5.81 7.78 14.41
C PHE A 337 5.68 9.01 15.32
N ASP A 338 5.03 10.09 14.85
CA ASP A 338 4.76 11.26 15.68
C ASP A 338 3.97 10.87 16.93
N GLU A 339 2.89 10.08 16.77
CA GLU A 339 2.12 9.57 17.91
C GLU A 339 2.95 8.71 18.87
N PHE A 340 3.92 7.94 18.37
CA PHE A 340 4.81 7.17 19.24
C PHE A 340 5.71 8.07 20.08
N VAL A 341 6.25 9.12 19.47
CA VAL A 341 7.06 10.13 20.18
C VAL A 341 6.23 10.83 21.25
N TRP A 342 5.00 11.22 20.94
CA TRP A 342 4.09 11.89 21.87
C TRP A 342 3.77 11.01 23.07
N CYS A 343 3.40 9.75 22.83
CA CYS A 343 3.14 8.81 23.91
C CYS A 343 4.41 8.53 24.74
N ALA A 344 5.58 8.44 24.11
CA ALA A 344 6.84 8.23 24.82
C ALA A 344 7.23 9.43 25.71
N LYS A 345 7.00 10.66 25.24
CA LYS A 345 7.19 11.90 26.00
C LYS A 345 6.28 11.92 27.23
N VAL A 346 4.98 11.72 27.04
CA VAL A 346 4.00 11.70 28.13
C VAL A 346 4.30 10.58 29.13
N ALA A 347 4.63 9.38 28.65
CA ALA A 347 5.01 8.25 29.50
C ALA A 347 6.21 8.59 30.40
N ARG A 348 7.25 9.19 29.80
CA ARG A 348 8.48 9.58 30.51
C ARG A 348 8.20 10.64 31.57
N ASP A 349 7.49 11.69 31.20
CA ASP A 349 7.23 12.82 32.09
C ASP A 349 6.28 12.45 33.25
N LEU A 350 5.32 11.55 33.01
CA LEU A 350 4.43 11.02 34.05
C LEU A 350 5.02 9.85 34.85
N GLY A 351 6.15 9.29 34.43
CA GLY A 351 6.77 8.13 35.07
C GLY A 351 5.96 6.84 34.95
N ILE A 352 5.21 6.68 33.84
CA ILE A 352 4.37 5.50 33.59
C ILE A 352 4.88 4.68 32.41
N ALA A 353 4.41 3.43 32.31
CA ALA A 353 4.77 2.59 31.17
C ALA A 353 4.09 3.07 29.88
N TYR A 354 4.82 3.03 28.76
CA TYR A 354 4.35 3.53 27.46
C TYR A 354 2.94 3.05 27.05
N HIS A 355 2.65 1.77 27.26
CA HIS A 355 1.38 1.16 26.84
C HIS A 355 0.17 1.59 27.67
N LEU A 356 0.41 2.25 28.81
CA LEU A 356 -0.62 2.80 29.69
C LEU A 356 -1.02 4.24 29.33
N VAL A 357 -0.36 4.84 28.33
CA VAL A 357 -0.67 6.20 27.88
C VAL A 357 -1.92 6.18 26.99
N GLY A 358 -3.01 6.80 27.46
CA GLY A 358 -4.20 7.11 26.69
C GLY A 358 -4.50 8.61 26.75
N MET A 359 -5.68 9.01 26.28
CA MET A 359 -6.07 10.43 26.30
C MET A 359 -6.14 11.04 27.70
N GLU A 360 -6.52 10.26 28.70
CA GLU A 360 -6.56 10.69 30.11
C GLU A 360 -5.16 11.09 30.60
N GLU A 361 -4.13 10.34 30.23
CA GLU A 361 -2.74 10.66 30.57
C GLU A 361 -2.24 11.92 29.85
N PHE A 362 -2.70 12.19 28.63
CA PHE A 362 -2.41 13.47 27.97
C PHE A 362 -3.03 14.65 28.73
N GLU A 363 -4.28 14.51 29.19
CA GLU A 363 -4.93 15.56 30.00
C GLU A 363 -4.29 15.70 31.39
N GLU A 364 -3.86 14.60 32.01
CA GLU A 364 -3.06 14.61 33.25
C GLU A 364 -1.75 15.36 33.05
N TRP A 365 -1.04 15.05 31.96
CA TRP A 365 0.22 15.70 31.60
C TRP A 365 0.04 17.21 31.44
N LYS A 366 -1.04 17.64 30.76
CA LYS A 366 -1.42 19.06 30.68
C LYS A 366 -1.70 19.67 32.05
N ARG A 367 -2.48 18.98 32.89
CA ARG A 367 -2.88 19.48 34.22
C ARG A 367 -1.71 19.62 35.19
N ARG A 368 -0.69 18.78 35.06
CA ARG A 368 0.57 18.88 35.81
C ARG A 368 1.49 19.99 35.31
N GLY A 369 1.10 20.71 34.26
CA GLY A 369 1.85 21.86 33.74
C GLY A 369 3.11 21.48 32.96
N PHE A 370 3.21 20.24 32.48
CA PHE A 370 4.30 19.88 31.59
C PHE A 370 4.19 20.63 30.26
N SER A 371 5.34 20.84 29.62
CA SER A 371 5.46 21.53 28.34
C SER A 371 6.45 20.82 27.43
N VAL A 372 6.29 21.07 26.13
CA VAL A 372 7.20 20.58 25.09
C VAL A 372 8.12 21.74 24.70
N LYS A 373 9.43 21.49 24.65
CA LYS A 373 10.37 22.50 24.12
C LYS A 373 10.26 22.55 22.59
N GLU A 374 10.52 23.72 22.01
CA GLU A 374 10.49 23.91 20.57
C GLU A 374 11.38 22.88 19.86
N GLY A 375 10.79 22.17 18.88
CA GLY A 375 11.49 21.13 18.13
C GLY A 375 11.78 19.82 18.88
N GLU A 376 11.48 19.69 20.19
CA GLU A 376 11.84 18.50 21.00
C GLU A 376 11.27 17.19 20.43
N LEU A 377 10.07 17.26 19.86
CA LEU A 377 9.35 16.10 19.35
C LEU A 377 9.47 15.92 17.84
N GLU A 378 10.21 16.80 17.15
CA GLU A 378 10.46 16.66 15.72
C GLU A 378 11.49 15.58 15.45
N ARG A 379 11.21 14.76 14.44
CA ARG A 379 11.98 13.52 14.18
C ARG A 379 13.46 13.79 13.97
N GLU A 380 13.79 14.89 13.33
CA GLU A 380 15.13 15.36 13.00
C GLU A 380 15.96 15.62 14.26
N ASN A 381 15.31 16.02 15.36
CA ASN A 381 15.95 16.37 16.63
C ASN A 381 16.04 15.20 17.61
N ILE A 382 15.45 14.05 17.29
CA ILE A 382 15.51 12.84 18.12
C ILE A 382 16.66 11.95 17.63
N PRO A 383 17.65 11.60 18.48
CA PRO A 383 18.74 10.70 18.10
C PRO A 383 18.24 9.34 17.60
N GLU A 384 18.96 8.70 16.66
CA GLU A 384 18.54 7.42 16.06
C GLU A 384 18.32 6.32 17.11
N GLU A 385 19.17 6.24 18.13
CA GLU A 385 19.03 5.29 19.24
C GLU A 385 17.71 5.50 20.00
N GLU A 386 17.32 6.76 20.22
CA GLU A 386 16.07 7.09 20.87
C GLU A 386 14.87 6.79 19.96
N ARG A 387 15.00 7.01 18.64
CA ARG A 387 13.98 6.60 17.66
C ARG A 387 13.77 5.09 17.63
N GLU A 388 14.84 4.30 17.70
CA GLU A 388 14.77 2.84 17.78
C GLU A 388 14.13 2.41 19.11
N ARG A 389 14.51 3.05 20.23
CA ARG A 389 13.93 2.78 21.56
C ARG A 389 12.42 3.05 21.58
N ILE A 390 11.97 4.19 21.02
CA ILE A 390 10.55 4.55 20.91
C ILE A 390 9.81 3.55 20.02
N SER A 391 10.39 3.16 18.89
CA SER A 391 9.81 2.15 18.00
C SER A 391 9.65 0.80 18.69
N ARG A 392 10.63 0.42 19.53
CA ARG A 392 10.59 -0.80 20.33
C ARG A 392 9.55 -0.73 21.45
N LEU A 393 9.38 0.42 22.10
CA LEU A 393 8.31 0.64 23.08
C LEU A 393 6.93 0.55 22.46
N ALA A 394 6.74 1.13 21.26
CA ALA A 394 5.48 1.11 20.53
C ALA A 394 5.12 -0.27 19.99
N SER A 395 6.11 -1.03 19.50
CA SER A 395 5.90 -2.36 18.95
C SER A 395 5.29 -3.30 20.00
N GLY A 396 4.15 -3.91 19.65
CA GLY A 396 3.44 -4.83 20.53
C GLY A 396 2.77 -4.20 21.75
N SER A 397 2.79 -2.87 21.92
CA SER A 397 2.24 -2.20 23.11
C SER A 397 0.77 -2.57 23.37
N ALA A 398 -0.04 -2.64 22.31
CA ALA A 398 -1.45 -3.03 22.37
C ALA A 398 -1.69 -4.43 22.97
N LEU A 399 -0.70 -5.32 22.90
CA LEU A 399 -0.77 -6.69 23.39
C LEU A 399 -0.39 -6.82 24.87
N ARG A 400 0.14 -5.76 25.49
CA ARG A 400 0.51 -5.74 26.91
C ARG A 400 -0.72 -5.64 27.79
N LYS A 401 -0.63 -6.21 28.98
CA LYS A 401 -1.67 -6.15 30.01
C LYS A 401 -1.92 -4.69 30.43
N GLY A 402 -3.19 -4.30 30.53
CA GLY A 402 -3.58 -2.92 30.86
C GLY A 402 -3.41 -1.90 29.73
N SER A 403 -2.99 -2.30 28.53
CA SER A 403 -2.72 -1.36 27.44
C SER A 403 -3.94 -0.51 27.04
N LYS A 404 -3.75 0.81 26.94
CA LYS A 404 -4.75 1.76 26.41
C LYS A 404 -4.73 1.88 24.87
N HIS A 405 -3.78 1.24 24.20
CA HIS A 405 -3.60 1.30 22.74
C HIS A 405 -4.46 0.25 21.95
N ARG A 406 -5.64 -0.15 22.46
CA ARG A 406 -6.35 -1.38 22.06
C ARG A 406 -7.40 -1.29 20.94
#